data_AF-A0A7X2N0V9-F1
#
_entry.id   AF-A0A7X2N0V9-F1
#
_cell.length_a   1.000
_cell.length_b   1.000
_cell.length_c   1.000
_cell.angle_alpha   90.00
_cell.angle_beta   90.00
_cell.angle_gamma   90.00
#
_symmetry.space_group_name_H-M   'P 1'
#
loop_
_entity.id
_entity.type
_entity.pdbx_description
1 polymer ?
#
loop_
_entity_poly.entity_id
_entity_poly.type
_entity_poly.pdbx_seq_one_letter_code
_entity_poly.pdbx_strand_id
1 'polypeptide(L)'
;MINKGGCTLEIVITLVVFIVLAIGVMYEIDIEKDRYGHTMRKGEYYFDNQKYEEALKCYEYAIELDSTSPAAYYLFQKTLQSIQNSQ
;
A
#
# COMPACT_ATOMS: atom_id res chain seq x y z
N MET A 1 1.02 29.14 44.12
CA MET A 1 -0.27 29.10 43.41
C MET A 1 -0.01 28.44 42.07
N ILE A 2 -0.42 27.17 41.91
CA ILE A 2 -0.16 26.42 40.68
C ILE A 2 -1.11 26.98 39.61
N ASN A 3 -0.55 27.52 38.52
CA ASN A 3 -1.30 28.05 37.39
C ASN A 3 -2.04 26.90 36.68
N LYS A 4 -3.23 26.54 37.19
CA LYS A 4 -4.09 25.48 36.63
C LYS A 4 -4.57 25.80 35.21
N GLY A 5 -4.56 27.08 34.80
CA GLY A 5 -4.89 27.52 33.45
C GLY A 5 -3.81 27.19 32.41
N GLY A 6 -2.53 27.20 32.81
CA GLY A 6 -1.42 26.79 31.93
C GLY A 6 -1.40 25.27 31.69
N CYS A 7 -1.62 24.49 32.75
CA CYS A 7 -1.56 23.02 32.68
C CYS A 7 -2.68 22.42 31.80
N THR A 8 -3.87 23.03 31.81
CA THR A 8 -4.98 22.60 30.95
C THR A 8 -4.74 22.95 29.48
N LEU A 9 -4.16 24.12 29.19
CA LEU A 9 -3.83 24.53 27.82
C LEU A 9 -2.72 23.66 27.20
N GLU A 10 -1.68 23.32 27.97
CA GLU A 10 -0.61 22.43 27.50
C GLU A 10 -1.10 21.03 27.16
N ILE A 11 -2.00 20.46 27.99
CA ILE A 11 -2.61 19.15 27.72
C ILE A 11 -3.45 19.21 26.44
N VAL A 12 -4.25 20.27 26.24
CA VAL A 12 -5.06 20.44 25.03
C VAL A 12 -4.18 20.56 23.78
N ILE A 13 -3.12 21.35 23.82
CA ILE A 13 -2.17 21.49 22.70
C ILE A 13 -1.52 20.14 22.39
N THR A 14 -1.09 19.41 23.42
CA THR A 14 -0.48 18.09 23.25
C THR A 14 -1.45 17.10 22.58
N LEU A 15 -2.72 17.07 23.01
CA LEU A 15 -3.74 16.20 22.40
C LEU A 15 -4.01 16.57 20.94
N VAL A 16 -4.09 17.86 20.62
CA VAL A 16 -4.29 18.34 19.24
C VAL A 16 -3.13 17.92 18.35
N VAL A 17 -1.89 18.04 18.82
CA VAL A 17 -0.69 17.60 18.07
C VAL A 17 -0.74 16.09 17.81
N PHE A 18 -1.08 15.28 18.82
CA PHE A 18 -1.22 13.83 18.64
C PHE A 18 -2.30 13.47 17.61
N ILE A 19 -3.44 14.16 17.62
CA ILE A 19 -4.53 13.93 16.66
C ILE A 19 -4.09 14.29 15.23
N VAL A 20 -3.41 15.41 15.03
CA VAL A 20 -2.90 15.83 13.72
C VAL A 20 -1.88 14.83 13.18
N LEU A 21 -0.95 14.35 14.02
CA LEU A 21 0.02 13.33 13.65
C LEU A 21 -0.67 12.00 13.31
N ALA A 22 -1.65 11.58 14.12
CA ALA A 22 -2.39 10.35 13.86
C ALA A 22 -3.16 10.39 12.54
N ILE A 23 -3.83 11.51 12.22
CA ILE A 23 -4.54 11.70 10.94
C ILE A 23 -3.56 11.65 9.77
N GLY A 24 -2.38 12.28 9.89
CA GLY A 24 -1.33 12.23 8.86
C GLY A 24 -0.90 10.81 8.54
N VAL A 25 -0.62 10.00 9.57
CA VAL A 25 -0.23 8.58 9.41
C VAL A 25 -1.34 7.74 8.77
N MET A 26 -2.61 7.99 9.12
CA MET A 26 -3.73 7.28 8.48
C MET A 26 -3.80 7.58 6.98
N TYR A 27 -3.58 8.83 6.59
CA TYR A 27 -3.62 9.25 5.19
C TYR A 27 -2.49 8.63 4.35
N GLU A 28 -1.31 8.45 4.94
CA GLU A 28 -0.17 7.82 4.27
C GLU A 28 -0.46 6.35 3.93
N ILE A 29 -1.08 5.60 4.84
CA ILE A 29 -1.43 4.19 4.65
C ILE A 29 -2.47 4.00 3.53
N ASP A 30 -3.45 4.90 3.42
CA ASP A 30 -4.51 4.81 2.39
C ASP A 30 -3.95 5.00 0.98
N ILE A 31 -2.96 5.89 0.80
CA ILE A 31 -2.34 6.15 -0.51
C ILE A 31 -1.58 4.92 -1.04
N GLU A 32 -0.87 4.21 -0.16
CA GLU A 32 -0.12 3.00 -0.53
C GLU A 32 -1.07 1.87 -0.95
N LYS A 33 -2.17 1.70 -0.21
CA LYS A 33 -3.18 0.67 -0.51
C LYS A 33 -3.85 0.88 -1.87
N ASP A 34 -4.19 2.12 -2.22
CA ASP A 34 -4.78 2.44 -3.52
C ASP A 34 -3.80 2.16 -4.66
N ARG A 35 -2.52 2.50 -4.47
CA ARG A 35 -1.47 2.24 -5.45
C ARG A 35 -1.24 0.75 -5.67
N TYR A 36 -1.25 -0.03 -4.59
CA TYR A 36 -1.18 -1.49 -4.64
C TYR A 36 -2.34 -2.07 -5.46
N GLY A 37 -3.58 -1.70 -5.12
CA GLY A 37 -4.78 -2.20 -5.80
C GLY A 37 -4.81 -1.85 -7.29
N HIS A 38 -4.41 -0.62 -7.65
CA HIS A 38 -4.32 -0.20 -9.04
C HIS A 38 -3.30 -1.03 -9.83
N THR A 39 -2.13 -1.27 -9.26
CA THR A 39 -1.06 -2.03 -9.92
C THR A 39 -1.45 -3.49 -10.11
N MET A 40 -2.09 -4.11 -9.11
CA MET A 40 -2.60 -5.49 -9.20
C MET A 40 -3.57 -5.65 -10.37
N ARG A 41 -4.57 -4.76 -10.47
CA ARG A 41 -5.57 -4.79 -11.55
C ARG A 41 -4.94 -4.56 -12.93
N LYS A 42 -3.92 -3.70 -13.00
CA LYS A 42 -3.16 -3.47 -14.23
C LYS A 42 -2.36 -4.71 -14.65
N GLY A 43 -1.78 -5.43 -13.69
CA GLY A 43 -1.11 -6.71 -13.92
C GLY A 43 -2.06 -7.77 -14.46
N GLU A 44 -3.24 -7.90 -13.87
CA GLU A 44 -4.28 -8.83 -14.34
C GLU A 44 -4.72 -8.50 -15.76
N TYR A 45 -4.92 -7.21 -16.06
CA TYR A 45 -5.21 -6.77 -17.43
C TYR A 45 -4.13 -7.20 -18.42
N TYR A 46 -2.85 -7.04 -18.11
CA TYR A 46 -1.78 -7.49 -19.00
C TYR A 46 -1.73 -9.01 -19.13
N PHE A 47 -1.96 -9.73 -18.03
CA PHE A 47 -2.03 -11.19 -18.01
C PHE A 47 -3.13 -11.70 -18.96
N ASP A 48 -4.34 -11.12 -18.88
CA ASP A 48 -5.47 -11.47 -19.74
C ASP A 48 -5.20 -11.15 -21.21
N ASN A 49 -4.36 -10.15 -21.48
CA ASN A 49 -3.89 -9.80 -22.82
C ASN A 49 -2.65 -10.60 -23.27
N GLN A 50 -2.27 -11.66 -22.55
CA GLN A 50 -1.09 -12.50 -22.81
C GLN A 50 0.25 -11.74 -22.83
N LYS A 51 0.27 -10.54 -22.25
CA LYS A 51 1.47 -9.71 -22.09
C LYS A 51 2.13 -10.03 -20.76
N TYR A 52 2.71 -11.23 -20.68
CA TYR A 52 3.13 -11.80 -19.40
C TYR A 52 4.32 -11.04 -18.78
N GLU A 53 5.22 -10.49 -19.58
CA GLU A 53 6.36 -9.68 -19.09
C GLU A 53 5.89 -8.37 -18.43
N GLU A 54 4.92 -7.67 -19.03
CA GLU A 54 4.32 -6.48 -18.42
C GLU A 54 3.48 -6.81 -17.19
N ALA A 55 2.82 -7.97 -17.18
CA ALA A 55 2.10 -8.46 -16.01
C ALA A 55 3.07 -8.73 -14.83
N LEU A 56 4.20 -9.39 -15.08
CA LEU A 56 5.24 -9.61 -14.06
C LEU A 56 5.74 -8.30 -13.47
N LYS A 57 6.07 -7.31 -14.29
CA LYS A 57 6.52 -5.98 -13.81
C LYS A 57 5.48 -5.33 -12.89
N CYS A 58 4.19 -5.49 -13.19
CA CYS A 58 3.14 -4.98 -12.31
C CYS A 58 3.10 -5.74 -10.98
N TYR A 59 3.18 -7.08 -11.00
CA TYR A 59 3.17 -7.86 -9.76
C TYR A 59 4.42 -7.66 -8.91
N GLU A 60 5.60 -7.49 -9.53
CA GLU A 60 6.83 -7.11 -8.83
C GLU A 60 6.67 -5.77 -8.12
N TYR A 61 6.16 -4.75 -8.81
CA TYR A 61 5.90 -3.45 -8.18
C TYR A 61 4.85 -3.55 -7.06
N ALA A 62 3.82 -4.40 -7.21
CA ALA A 62 2.86 -4.64 -6.14
C ALA A 62 3.50 -5.31 -4.91
N ILE A 63 4.47 -6.22 -5.11
CA ILE A 63 5.25 -6.86 -4.03
C ILE A 63 6.19 -5.84 -3.36
N GLU A 64 6.75 -4.89 -4.11
CA GLU A 64 7.56 -3.80 -3.54
C GLU A 64 6.74 -2.87 -2.63
N LEU A 65 5.48 -2.63 -2.98
CA LEU A 65 4.55 -1.83 -2.18
C LEU A 65 4.02 -2.59 -0.95
N ASP A 66 3.71 -3.89 -1.11
CA ASP A 66 3.30 -4.77 -0.01
C ASP A 66 3.95 -6.14 -0.16
N SER A 67 5.08 -6.30 0.53
CA SER A 67 5.85 -7.55 0.55
C SER A 67 5.18 -8.68 1.33
N THR A 68 4.06 -8.39 2.00
CA THR A 68 3.31 -9.38 2.78
C THR A 68 2.11 -9.95 2.02
N SER A 69 1.78 -9.40 0.84
CA SER A 69 0.58 -9.79 0.12
C SER A 69 0.70 -11.16 -0.57
N PRO A 70 -0.05 -12.19 -0.11
CA PRO A 70 -0.02 -13.50 -0.75
C PRO A 70 -0.60 -13.48 -2.17
N ALA A 71 -1.52 -12.54 -2.43
CA ALA A 71 -2.19 -12.42 -3.72
C ALA A 71 -1.21 -11.99 -4.83
N ALA A 72 -0.31 -11.05 -4.54
CA ALA A 72 0.68 -10.59 -5.52
C ALA A 72 1.66 -11.71 -5.88
N TYR A 73 2.17 -12.45 -4.88
CA TYR A 73 3.03 -13.61 -5.13
C TYR A 73 2.33 -14.73 -5.91
N TYR A 74 1.07 -15.01 -5.60
CA TYR A 74 0.28 -16.01 -6.33
C TYR A 74 0.14 -15.64 -7.81
N LEU A 75 -0.21 -14.38 -8.12
CA LEU A 75 -0.34 -13.91 -9.50
C LEU A 75 0.99 -13.88 -10.23
N PHE A 76 2.07 -13.48 -9.54
CA PHE A 76 3.44 -13.53 -10.08
C PHE A 76 3.82 -14.97 -10.47
N GLN A 77 3.63 -15.95 -9.56
CA GLN A 77 3.91 -17.36 -9.85
C GLN A 77 3.05 -17.93 -10.98
N LYS A 78 1.75 -17.63 -10.98
CA LYS A 78 0.82 -18.02 -12.06
C LYS A 78 1.31 -17.48 -13.41
N THR A 79 1.82 -16.26 -13.43
CA THR A 79 2.35 -15.61 -14.64
C THR A 79 3.62 -16.29 -15.12
N LEU A 80 4.56 -16.60 -14.22
CA LEU A 80 5.77 -17.35 -14.57
C LEU A 80 5.44 -18.72 -15.16
N GLN A 81 4.48 -19.44 -14.59
CA GLN A 81 4.03 -20.72 -15.13
C GLN A 81 3.40 -20.57 -16.52
N SER A 82 2.64 -19.48 -16.75
CA SER A 82 2.03 -19.21 -18.05
C SER A 82 3.08 -18.92 -19.13
N ILE A 83 4.16 -18.22 -18.78
CA ILE A 83 5.31 -18.00 -19.68
C ILE A 83 5.96 -19.35 -20.04
N GLN A 84 6.22 -20.20 -19.05
CA GLN A 84 6.82 -21.52 -19.28
C GLN A 84 5.97 -22.41 -20.19
N ASN A 85 4.64 -22.32 -20.09
CA ASN A 85 3.72 -23.08 -20.93
C ASN A 85 3.49 -22.47 -22.33
N SER A 86 3.97 -21.23 -22.56
CA SER A 86 3.82 -20.51 -23.83
C SER A 86 5.03 -20.65 -24.76
N GLN A 87 6.07 -21.37 -24.33
CA GLN A 87 7.25 -21.75 -25.12
C GLN A 87 7.19 -23.23 -25.51
#